data_AF-A0A948W4T8-F1
#
_entry.id   AF-A0A948W4T8-F1
#
_cell.length_a   1.000
_cell.length_b   1.000
_cell.length_c   1.000
_cell.angle_alpha   90.00
_cell.angle_beta   90.00
_cell.angle_gamma   90.00
#
_symmetry.space_group_name_H-M   'P 1'
#
loop_
_entity.id
_entity.type
_entity.pdbx_description
1 polymer ?
#
loop_
_entity_poly.entity_id
_entity_poly.type
_entity_poly.pdbx_seq_one_letter_code
_entity_poly.pdbx_strand_id
1 'polypeptide(L)'
;MNRRNRSQLGLGIILLLAAAGMVAIKLNPGLAGLIPAFEWPMWVVFAGGIILLIGLLVGAAGMAVPACITAGIGGILYYQNASGNWASWAYMWSLIPGFVGLGIILAGILGEGFRKNLREGLKLIVISAVVFLVFGAAFGGLDILGPYKDYTLAGLLFLLGLWLILRGAFRRRKE
;
A
#
# COMPACT_ATOMS: atom_id res chain seq x y z
N MET A 1 11.43 19.83 12.85
CA MET A 1 11.07 18.73 13.78
C MET A 1 12.16 17.68 13.73
N ASN A 2 12.73 17.33 14.87
CA ASN A 2 13.72 16.25 14.97
C ASN A 2 13.06 14.88 14.71
N ARG A 3 13.85 13.92 14.21
CA ARG A 3 13.38 12.54 13.91
C ARG A 3 12.69 11.88 15.10
N ARG A 4 13.19 12.12 16.33
CA ARG A 4 12.60 11.59 17.57
C ARG A 4 11.17 12.09 17.80
N ASN A 5 10.90 13.37 17.54
CA ASN A 5 9.56 13.95 17.70
C ASN A 5 8.57 13.40 16.66
N ARG A 6 9.03 13.15 15.42
CA ARG A 6 8.21 12.54 14.37
C ARG A 6 7.83 11.10 14.68
N SER A 7 8.77 10.33 15.20
CA SER A 7 8.50 8.97 15.68
C SER A 7 7.49 8.97 16.83
N GLN A 8 7.68 9.82 17.85
CA GLN A 8 6.74 9.93 18.97
C GLN A 8 5.34 10.33 18.53
N LEU A 9 5.22 11.24 17.56
CA LEU A 9 3.93 11.57 16.94
C LEU A 9 3.33 10.38 16.18
N GLY A 10 4.14 9.65 15.40
CA GLY A 10 3.68 8.45 14.70
C GLY A 10 3.13 7.39 15.66
N LEU A 11 3.85 7.12 16.75
CA LEU A 11 3.39 6.23 17.83
C LEU A 11 2.11 6.76 18.49
N GLY A 12 2.07 8.05 18.81
CA GLY A 12 0.89 8.69 19.41
C GLY A 12 -0.34 8.58 18.52
N ILE A 13 -0.21 8.80 17.22
CA ILE A 13 -1.29 8.65 16.25
C ILE A 13 -1.79 7.20 16.19
N ILE A 14 -0.88 6.21 16.15
CA ILE A 14 -1.27 4.79 16.13
C ILE A 14 -2.07 4.43 17.39
N LEU A 15 -1.60 4.86 18.56
CA LEU A 15 -2.29 4.61 19.83
C LEU A 15 -3.66 5.30 19.88
N LEU A 16 -3.76 6.54 19.40
CA LEU A 16 -5.03 7.26 19.32
C LEU A 16 -6.02 6.57 18.38
N LEU A 17 -5.58 6.09 17.22
CA LEU A 17 -6.43 5.35 16.28
C LEU A 17 -6.90 4.02 16.87
N ALA A 18 -6.02 3.30 17.56
CA ALA A 18 -6.38 2.05 18.24
C ALA A 18 -7.41 2.30 19.35
N ALA A 19 -7.19 3.31 20.20
CA ALA A 19 -8.13 3.68 21.26
C ALA A 19 -9.49 4.14 20.69
N ALA A 20 -9.48 4.96 19.64
CA ALA A 20 -10.70 5.41 18.97
C ALA A 20 -11.49 4.23 18.38
N GLY A 21 -10.81 3.26 17.76
CA GLY A 21 -11.44 2.03 17.25
C GLY A 21 -12.09 1.20 18.36
N MET A 22 -11.39 1.01 19.49
CA MET A 22 -11.94 0.29 20.65
C MET A 22 -13.18 0.99 21.22
N VAL A 23 -13.16 2.31 21.33
CA VAL A 23 -14.31 3.09 21.80
C VAL A 23 -15.46 3.01 20.81
N ALA A 24 -15.21 3.13 19.51
CA ALA A 24 -16.22 3.02 18.47
C ALA A 24 -16.96 1.69 18.52
N ILE A 25 -16.24 0.57 18.67
CA ILE A 25 -16.83 -0.78 18.79
C ILE A 25 -17.70 -0.88 20.06
N LYS A 26 -17.28 -0.28 21.19
CA LYS A 26 -18.10 -0.26 22.41
C LYS A 26 -19.37 0.58 22.27
N LEU A 27 -19.32 1.70 21.55
CA LEU A 27 -20.47 2.57 21.32
C LEU A 27 -21.49 1.96 20.34
N ASN A 28 -21.00 1.27 19.32
CA ASN A 28 -21.84 0.57 18.35
C ASN A 28 -21.32 -0.85 18.12
N PRO A 29 -21.87 -1.85 18.84
CA PRO A 29 -21.49 -3.25 18.68
C PRO A 29 -21.66 -3.79 17.26
N GLY A 30 -22.53 -3.17 16.44
CA GLY A 30 -22.67 -3.51 15.02
C GLY A 30 -21.39 -3.28 14.21
N LEU A 31 -20.50 -2.39 14.65
CA LEU A 31 -19.18 -2.18 14.03
C LEU A 31 -18.25 -3.39 14.21
N ALA A 32 -18.44 -4.21 15.26
CA ALA A 32 -17.68 -5.44 15.42
C ALA A 32 -17.97 -6.43 14.27
N GLY A 33 -19.19 -6.43 13.74
CA GLY A 33 -19.58 -7.28 12.61
C GLY A 33 -18.90 -6.91 11.28
N LEU A 34 -18.28 -5.72 11.19
CA LEU A 34 -17.46 -5.32 10.04
C LEU A 34 -16.04 -5.88 10.11
N ILE A 35 -15.61 -6.37 11.27
CA ILE A 35 -14.29 -6.97 11.46
C ILE A 35 -14.39 -8.43 11.04
N PRO A 36 -13.70 -8.85 9.97
CA PRO A 36 -13.73 -10.23 9.54
C PRO A 36 -13.11 -11.16 10.60
N ALA A 37 -13.50 -12.44 10.57
CA ALA A 37 -12.91 -13.46 11.43
C ALA A 37 -11.39 -13.51 11.27
N PHE A 38 -10.68 -13.76 12.38
CA PHE A 38 -9.22 -13.74 12.39
C PHE A 38 -8.63 -14.98 11.70
N GLU A 39 -8.19 -14.81 10.45
CA GLU A 39 -7.49 -15.78 9.62
C GLU A 39 -5.96 -15.66 9.67
N TRP A 40 -5.27 -16.75 9.30
CA TRP A 40 -3.80 -16.83 9.35
C TRP A 40 -3.03 -15.71 8.60
N PRO A 41 -3.49 -15.15 7.45
CA PRO A 41 -2.76 -14.09 6.76
C PRO A 41 -2.67 -12.80 7.59
N MET A 42 -3.59 -12.59 8.54
CA MET A 42 -3.52 -11.45 9.43
C MET A 42 -2.33 -11.51 10.39
N TRP A 43 -1.77 -12.69 10.68
CA TRP A 43 -0.49 -12.78 11.40
C TRP A 43 0.65 -12.15 10.60
N VAL A 44 0.64 -12.27 9.27
CA VAL A 44 1.64 -11.64 8.39
C VAL A 44 1.44 -10.13 8.39
N VAL A 45 0.20 -9.65 8.31
CA VAL A 45 -0.11 -8.21 8.44
C VAL A 45 0.36 -7.67 9.78
N PHE A 46 0.09 -8.40 10.87
CA PHE A 46 0.49 -8.04 12.22
C PHE A 46 2.02 -7.99 12.36
N ALA A 47 2.75 -8.93 11.77
CA ALA A 47 4.21 -8.90 11.72
C ALA A 47 4.73 -7.62 11.03
N GLY A 48 4.10 -7.20 9.92
CA GLY A 48 4.40 -5.91 9.28
C GLY A 48 4.16 -4.71 10.22
N GLY A 49 3.07 -4.74 10.98
CA GLY A 49 2.79 -3.75 12.03
C GLY A 49 3.86 -3.72 13.13
N ILE A 50 4.31 -4.88 13.60
CA ILE A 50 5.40 -4.98 14.59
C ILE A 50 6.70 -4.38 14.04
N ILE A 51 7.06 -4.68 12.78
CA ILE A 51 8.25 -4.10 12.14
C ILE A 51 8.17 -2.57 12.12
N LEU A 52 6.99 -2.01 11.79
CA LEU A 52 6.80 -0.56 11.81
C LEU A 52 6.93 0.01 13.22
N LEU A 53 6.34 -0.64 14.22
CA LEU A 53 6.42 -0.22 15.62
C LEU A 53 7.87 -0.22 16.12
N ILE A 54 8.64 -1.26 15.83
CA ILE A 54 10.08 -1.32 16.16
C ILE A 54 10.83 -0.17 15.47
N GLY A 55 10.54 0.06 14.18
CA GLY A 55 11.10 1.16 13.41
C GLY A 55 10.84 2.53 14.04
N LEU A 56 9.61 2.76 14.52
CA LEU A 56 9.26 3.97 15.25
C LEU A 56 10.04 4.05 16.57
N LEU A 57 10.00 3.02 17.41
CA LEU A 57 10.65 3.03 18.73
C LEU A 57 12.16 3.33 18.67
N VAL A 58 12.85 2.80 17.66
CA VAL A 58 14.30 3.01 17.46
C VAL A 58 14.61 4.26 16.62
N GLY A 59 13.59 4.94 16.07
CA GLY A 59 13.76 6.11 15.21
C GLY A 59 14.30 5.77 13.81
N ALA A 60 14.19 4.52 13.39
CA ALA A 60 14.63 3.99 12.11
C ALA A 60 13.49 4.08 11.07
N ALA A 61 13.25 5.28 10.52
CA ALA A 61 12.19 5.52 9.54
C ALA A 61 12.26 4.60 8.30
N GLY A 62 13.44 4.10 7.94
CA GLY A 62 13.63 3.14 6.85
C GLY A 62 12.91 1.80 7.05
N MET A 63 12.60 1.41 8.29
CA MET A 63 11.83 0.19 8.61
C MET A 63 10.39 0.22 8.08
N ALA A 64 9.89 1.39 7.66
CA ALA A 64 8.62 1.51 6.99
C ALA A 64 8.56 0.69 5.68
N VAL A 65 9.68 0.52 4.97
CA VAL A 65 9.75 -0.28 3.75
C VAL A 65 9.50 -1.77 4.00
N PRO A 66 10.29 -2.47 4.82
CA PRO A 66 10.02 -3.87 5.13
C PRO A 66 8.64 -4.05 5.80
N ALA A 67 8.21 -3.12 6.66
CA ALA A 67 6.87 -3.16 7.25
C ALA A 67 5.75 -3.16 6.19
N CYS A 68 5.80 -2.23 5.22
CA CYS A 68 4.80 -2.15 4.15
C CYS A 68 4.83 -3.37 3.23
N ILE A 69 6.01 -3.92 2.92
CA ILE A 69 6.13 -5.15 2.12
C ILE A 69 5.46 -6.31 2.85
N THR A 70 5.82 -6.55 4.11
CA THR A 70 5.26 -7.65 4.91
C THR A 70 3.75 -7.50 5.08
N ALA A 71 3.27 -6.31 5.44
CA ALA A 71 1.84 -6.06 5.56
C ALA A 71 1.09 -6.20 4.22
N GLY A 72 1.68 -5.71 3.14
CA GLY A 72 1.10 -5.81 1.79
C GLY A 72 1.00 -7.26 1.31
N ILE A 73 2.02 -8.08 1.55
CA ILE A 73 1.98 -9.53 1.28
C ILE A 73 0.89 -10.19 2.13
N GLY A 74 0.78 -9.85 3.41
CA GLY A 74 -0.32 -10.32 4.26
C GLY A 74 -1.70 -9.96 3.70
N GLY A 75 -1.85 -8.76 3.11
CA GLY A 75 -3.07 -8.35 2.41
C GLY A 75 -3.38 -9.17 1.16
N ILE A 76 -2.37 -9.49 0.34
CA ILE A 76 -2.52 -10.39 -0.81
C ILE A 76 -2.98 -11.77 -0.34
N LEU A 77 -2.28 -12.33 0.65
CA LEU A 77 -2.59 -13.65 1.21
C LEU A 77 -3.97 -13.69 1.84
N TYR A 78 -4.41 -12.59 2.49
CA TYR A 78 -5.75 -12.46 3.02
C TYR A 78 -6.81 -12.54 1.92
N TYR A 79 -6.64 -11.77 0.84
CA TYR A 79 -7.52 -11.86 -0.32
C TYR A 79 -7.58 -13.28 -0.90
N GLN A 80 -6.42 -13.94 -1.05
CA GLN A 80 -6.34 -15.29 -1.60
C GLN A 80 -7.02 -16.34 -0.71
N ASN A 81 -6.83 -16.23 0.61
CA ASN A 81 -7.46 -17.10 1.59
C ASN A 81 -8.99 -16.92 1.60
N ALA A 82 -9.47 -15.66 1.53
CA ALA A 82 -10.89 -15.35 1.57
C ALA A 82 -11.62 -15.68 0.25
N SER A 83 -10.98 -15.48 -0.90
CA SER A 83 -11.57 -15.73 -2.22
C SER A 83 -11.32 -17.14 -2.77
N GLY A 84 -10.37 -17.88 -2.21
CA GLY A 84 -9.86 -19.13 -2.78
C GLY A 84 -9.06 -18.97 -4.07
N ASN A 85 -8.89 -17.75 -4.58
CA ASN A 85 -8.22 -17.47 -5.85
C ASN A 85 -6.70 -17.41 -5.69
N TRP A 86 -6.06 -18.56 -5.49
CA TRP A 86 -4.60 -18.65 -5.40
C TRP A 86 -3.89 -18.38 -6.72
N ALA A 87 -4.57 -18.63 -7.85
CA ALA A 87 -4.07 -18.31 -9.19
C ALA A 87 -3.83 -16.81 -9.39
N SER A 88 -4.50 -15.95 -8.58
CA SER A 88 -4.25 -14.51 -8.56
C SER A 88 -2.79 -14.13 -8.28
N TRP A 89 -2.01 -15.04 -7.69
CA TRP A 89 -0.58 -14.85 -7.51
C TRP A 89 0.13 -14.51 -8.82
N ALA A 90 -0.35 -15.01 -9.97
CA ALA A 90 0.22 -14.73 -11.30
C ALA A 90 0.34 -13.23 -11.61
N TYR A 91 -0.51 -12.38 -11.02
CA TYR A 91 -0.50 -10.93 -11.21
C TYR A 91 -0.36 -10.13 -9.91
N MET A 92 -0.88 -10.59 -8.76
CA MET A 92 -0.84 -9.82 -7.51
C MET A 92 0.57 -9.60 -6.95
N TRP A 93 1.53 -10.49 -7.23
CA TRP A 93 2.93 -10.33 -6.78
C TRP A 93 3.53 -9.00 -7.27
N SER A 94 3.07 -8.51 -8.43
CA SER A 94 3.55 -7.26 -9.02
C SER A 94 3.15 -6.01 -8.23
N LEU A 95 2.31 -6.15 -7.18
CA LEU A 95 2.00 -5.10 -6.21
C LEU A 95 3.14 -4.84 -5.22
N ILE A 96 4.10 -5.77 -5.08
CA ILE A 96 5.19 -5.67 -4.11
C ILE A 96 6.03 -4.38 -4.28
N PRO A 97 6.48 -3.98 -5.49
CA PRO A 97 7.14 -2.68 -5.67
C PRO A 97 6.27 -1.49 -5.26
N GLY A 98 4.94 -1.59 -5.38
CA GLY A 98 4.01 -0.58 -4.90
C GLY A 98 4.02 -0.48 -3.38
N PHE A 99 4.07 -1.62 -2.68
CA PHE A 99 4.28 -1.65 -1.22
C PHE A 99 5.63 -1.07 -0.80
N VAL A 100 6.70 -1.33 -1.57
CA VAL A 100 8.00 -0.66 -1.39
C VAL A 100 7.83 0.86 -1.51
N GLY A 101 7.11 1.32 -2.54
CA GLY A 101 6.82 2.73 -2.76
C GLY A 101 6.06 3.38 -1.61
N LEU A 102 5.03 2.72 -1.08
CA LEU A 102 4.30 3.16 0.12
C LEU A 102 5.22 3.26 1.34
N GLY A 103 6.09 2.27 1.53
CA GLY A 103 7.07 2.29 2.61
C GLY A 103 8.08 3.43 2.49
N ILE A 104 8.52 3.79 1.28
CA ILE A 104 9.39 4.95 1.03
C ILE A 104 8.66 6.25 1.38
N ILE A 105 7.40 6.41 0.97
CA ILE A 105 6.59 7.59 1.31
C ILE A 105 6.47 7.71 2.83
N LEU A 106 6.11 6.62 3.50
CA LEU A 106 5.97 6.57 4.95
C LEU A 106 7.29 6.88 5.66
N ALA A 107 8.42 6.34 5.17
CA ALA A 107 9.76 6.68 5.65
C ALA A 107 10.08 8.18 5.49
N GLY A 108 9.60 8.84 4.42
CA GLY A 108 9.76 10.28 4.22
C GLY A 108 8.91 11.13 5.17
N ILE A 109 7.72 10.66 5.54
CA ILE A 109 6.85 11.31 6.53
C ILE A 109 7.51 11.23 7.92
N LEU A 110 7.94 10.04 8.31
CA LEU A 110 8.54 9.74 9.61
C LEU A 110 9.97 10.29 9.75
N GLY A 111 10.73 10.32 8.66
CA GLY A 111 12.14 10.73 8.60
C GLY A 111 12.34 12.10 7.95
N GLU A 112 13.30 12.19 7.03
CA GLU A 112 13.65 13.40 6.30
C GLU A 112 13.49 13.19 4.79
N GLY A 113 13.49 14.27 4.01
CA GLY A 113 13.45 14.18 2.56
C GLY A 113 12.07 13.84 1.97
N PHE A 114 10.98 14.21 2.64
CA PHE A 114 9.60 13.90 2.22
C PHE A 114 9.34 14.14 0.73
N ARG A 115 9.74 15.28 0.16
CA ARG A 115 9.53 15.57 -1.28
C ARG A 115 10.21 14.55 -2.22
N LYS A 116 11.45 14.14 -1.89
CA LYS A 116 12.20 13.15 -2.66
C LYS A 116 11.55 11.77 -2.52
N ASN A 117 11.28 11.36 -1.29
CA ASN A 117 10.68 10.06 -0.99
C ASN A 117 9.26 9.94 -1.56
N LEU A 118 8.47 11.01 -1.54
CA LEU A 118 7.15 11.06 -2.17
C LEU A 118 7.25 10.80 -3.68
N ARG A 119 8.19 11.47 -4.36
CA ARG A 119 8.39 11.31 -5.80
C ARG A 119 8.85 9.90 -6.18
N GLU A 120 9.82 9.35 -5.46
CA GLU A 120 10.34 8.00 -5.74
C GLU A 120 9.33 6.92 -5.38
N GLY A 121 8.63 7.07 -4.25
CA GLY A 121 7.59 6.14 -3.83
C GLY A 121 6.40 6.12 -4.80
N LEU A 122 5.91 7.29 -5.23
CA LEU A 122 4.85 7.38 -6.24
C LEU A 122 5.28 6.76 -7.57
N LYS A 123 6.54 6.93 -7.97
CA LYS A 123 7.06 6.29 -9.19
C LYS A 123 6.95 4.77 -9.10
N LEU A 124 7.32 4.17 -7.96
CA LEU A 124 7.20 2.72 -7.76
C LEU A 124 5.75 2.25 -7.69
N ILE A 125 4.86 2.99 -7.03
CA ILE A 125 3.42 2.69 -6.99
C ILE A 125 2.84 2.67 -8.40
N VAL A 126 3.17 3.67 -9.23
CA VAL A 126 2.69 3.72 -10.62
C VAL A 126 3.25 2.56 -11.43
N ILE A 127 4.55 2.28 -11.36
CA ILE A 127 5.16 1.13 -12.07
C ILE A 127 4.48 -0.17 -11.66
N SER A 128 4.31 -0.38 -10.36
CA SER A 128 3.66 -1.56 -9.79
C SER A 128 2.22 -1.71 -10.27
N ALA A 129 1.43 -0.63 -10.28
CA ALA A 129 0.06 -0.63 -10.78
C ALA A 129 0.02 -0.98 -12.28
N VAL A 130 0.94 -0.46 -13.08
CA VAL A 130 1.02 -0.78 -14.52
C VAL A 130 1.32 -2.27 -14.73
N VAL A 131 2.33 -2.79 -14.04
CA VAL A 131 2.69 -4.22 -14.16
C VAL A 131 1.52 -5.10 -13.68
N PHE A 132 0.86 -4.72 -12.59
CA PHE A 132 -0.34 -5.42 -12.11
C PHE A 132 -1.45 -5.46 -13.14
N LEU A 133 -1.74 -4.35 -13.81
CA LEU A 133 -2.76 -4.31 -14.86
C LEU A 133 -2.37 -5.14 -16.08
N VAL A 134 -1.10 -5.08 -16.50
CA VAL A 134 -0.59 -5.88 -17.64
C VAL A 134 -0.70 -7.37 -17.36
N PHE A 135 -0.23 -7.83 -16.20
CA PHE A 135 -0.32 -9.23 -15.82
C PHE A 135 -1.76 -9.64 -15.53
N GLY A 136 -2.55 -8.80 -14.85
CA GLY A 136 -3.96 -9.04 -14.60
C GLY A 136 -4.73 -9.25 -15.91
N ALA A 137 -4.45 -8.45 -16.94
CA ALA A 137 -5.07 -8.61 -18.26
C ALA A 137 -4.66 -9.92 -18.93
N ALA A 138 -3.36 -10.22 -18.92
CA ALA A 138 -2.81 -11.41 -19.57
C ALA A 138 -3.31 -12.73 -18.94
N PHE A 139 -3.51 -12.75 -17.62
CA PHE A 139 -3.86 -13.96 -16.85
C PHE A 139 -5.33 -13.98 -16.39
N GLY A 140 -6.19 -13.11 -16.93
CA GLY A 140 -7.63 -13.10 -16.59
C GLY A 140 -7.97 -12.62 -15.18
N GLY A 141 -7.04 -11.96 -14.48
CA GLY A 141 -7.22 -11.44 -13.13
C GLY A 141 -8.16 -10.24 -12.99
N LEU A 142 -8.60 -9.67 -14.11
CA LEU A 142 -9.38 -8.43 -14.14
C LEU A 142 -10.89 -8.62 -14.07
N ASP A 143 -11.37 -9.84 -13.80
CA ASP A 143 -12.80 -10.06 -13.57
C ASP A 143 -13.35 -9.20 -12.41
N ILE A 144 -12.47 -8.77 -11.48
CA ILE A 144 -12.77 -7.80 -10.43
C ILE A 144 -13.21 -6.41 -10.95
N LEU A 145 -12.88 -6.05 -12.20
CA LEU A 145 -13.24 -4.76 -12.82
C LEU A 145 -14.66 -4.79 -13.44
N GLY A 146 -15.34 -5.94 -13.39
CA GLY A 146 -16.71 -6.10 -13.86
C GLY A 146 -16.84 -6.33 -15.38
N PRO A 147 -18.08 -6.25 -15.92
CA PRO A 147 -18.39 -6.63 -17.31
C PRO A 147 -17.64 -5.81 -18.38
N TYR A 148 -17.20 -4.60 -18.02
CA TYR A 148 -16.54 -3.66 -18.93
C TYR A 148 -15.01 -3.66 -18.78
N LYS A 149 -14.43 -4.74 -18.25
CA LYS A 149 -13.00 -4.86 -17.93
C LYS A 149 -12.06 -4.41 -19.06
N ASP A 150 -12.35 -4.78 -20.30
CA ASP A 150 -11.52 -4.44 -21.46
C ASP A 150 -11.51 -2.92 -21.74
N TYR A 151 -12.67 -2.27 -21.63
CA TYR A 151 -12.79 -0.81 -21.78
C TYR A 151 -12.17 -0.05 -20.61
N THR A 152 -12.34 -0.54 -19.37
CA THR A 152 -11.72 0.09 -18.19
C THR A 152 -10.20 0.02 -18.24
N LEU A 153 -9.65 -1.10 -18.69
CA LEU A 153 -8.22 -1.27 -18.88
C LEU A 153 -7.68 -0.37 -20.00
N ALA A 154 -8.36 -0.35 -21.16
CA ALA A 154 -7.99 0.54 -22.25
C ALA A 154 -7.99 2.01 -21.81
N GLY A 155 -9.00 2.44 -21.05
CA GLY A 155 -9.07 3.78 -20.46
C GLY A 155 -7.93 4.07 -19.48
N LEU A 156 -7.63 3.13 -18.59
CA LEU A 156 -6.52 3.25 -17.62
C LEU A 156 -5.16 3.35 -18.30
N LEU A 157 -4.89 2.48 -19.27
CA LEU A 157 -3.66 2.50 -20.04
C LEU A 157 -3.55 3.76 -20.91
N PHE A 158 -4.65 4.23 -21.49
CA PHE A 158 -4.69 5.48 -22.25
C PHE A 158 -4.37 6.68 -21.36
N LEU A 159 -5.05 6.82 -20.22
CA LEU A 159 -4.81 7.91 -19.26
C LEU A 159 -3.39 7.88 -18.72
N LEU A 160 -2.86 6.69 -18.42
CA LEU A 160 -1.51 6.52 -17.94
C LEU A 160 -0.47 6.84 -19.03
N GLY A 161 -0.70 6.41 -20.27
CA GLY A 161 0.11 6.77 -21.43
C GLY A 161 0.13 8.28 -21.66
N LEU A 162 -1.04 8.92 -21.62
CA LEU A 162 -1.17 10.37 -21.72
C LEU A 162 -0.41 11.08 -20.60
N TRP A 163 -0.55 10.61 -19.35
CA TRP A 163 0.17 11.15 -18.20
C TRP A 163 1.69 11.02 -18.36
N LEU A 164 2.19 9.88 -18.85
CA LEU A 164 3.61 9.68 -19.12
C LEU A 164 4.13 10.63 -20.22
N ILE A 165 3.36 10.82 -21.29
CA ILE A 165 3.68 11.75 -22.38
C ILE A 165 3.74 13.18 -21.86
N LEU A 166 2.70 13.64 -21.15
CA LEU A 166 2.65 14.99 -20.57
C LEU A 166 3.82 15.22 -19.62
N ARG A 167 4.12 14.24 -18.75
CA ARG A 167 5.25 14.32 -17.83
C ARG A 167 6.59 14.39 -18.56
N GLY A 168 6.75 13.66 -19.66
CA GLY A 168 7.94 13.73 -20.53
C GLY A 168 8.09 15.09 -21.22
N ALA A 169 6.99 15.62 -21.76
CA ALA A 169 6.96 16.91 -22.46
C ALA A 169 7.30 18.09 -21.52
N PHE A 170 6.76 18.10 -20.30
CA PHE A 170 7.03 19.15 -19.31
C PHE A 170 8.46 19.11 -18.74
N ARG A 171 9.14 17.95 -18.80
CA ARG A 171 10.50 17.80 -18.26
C ARG A 171 11.57 18.41 -19.18
N ARG A 172 11.31 18.56 -20.49
CA ARG A 172 12.21 19.21 -21.46
C ARG A 172 12.25 20.74 -21.36
N ARG A 173 11.34 21.39 -20.62
CA ARG A 173 11.26 22.86 -20.54
C ARG A 173 12.10 23.50 -19.43
N LYS A 174 12.97 22.74 -18.76
CA LYS A 174 13.82 23.21 -17.66
C LYS A 174 15.33 23.02 -17.90
N GLU A 175 15.70 22.61 -19.11
CA GLU A 175 17.07 22.69 -19.64
C GLU A 175 17.11 23.85 -20.63
#